data_AF-A0A7C3V405-F1
#
_entry.id   AF-A0A7C3V405-F1
#
_cell.length_a   1.000
_cell.length_b   1.000
_cell.length_c   1.000
_cell.angle_alpha   90.00
_cell.angle_beta   90.00
_cell.angle_gamma   90.00
#
_symmetry.space_group_name_H-M   'P 1'
#
loop_
_entity.id
_entity.type
_entity.pdbx_description
1 polymer ?
#
loop_
_entity_poly.entity_id
_entity_poly.type
_entity_poly.pdbx_seq_one_letter_code
_entity_poly.pdbx_strand_id
1 'polypeptide(L)'
;AKEVLYAGSVHGHNRDKIKEAGLATQEPVIVKAPLIADAVANVECELIEITRPGDCPLIVGKVVAAHVNKDSSLRRLCTVGKAHQLAGVRPFYPSR
;
A
#
# COMPACT_ATOMS: atom_id res chain seq x y z
N ALA A 1 -5.30 6.19 8.65
CA ALA A 1 -3.92 5.71 8.88
C ALA A 1 -3.78 4.88 10.16
N LYS A 2 -4.76 4.90 11.08
CA LYS A 2 -4.75 4.04 12.27
C LYS A 2 -4.78 2.55 11.89
N GLU A 3 -5.51 2.25 10.82
CA GLU A 3 -5.71 0.94 10.20
C GLU A 3 -4.37 0.39 9.68
N VAL A 4 -3.64 1.20 8.92
CA VAL A 4 -2.30 0.88 8.39
C VAL A 4 -1.29 0.68 9.54
N LEU A 5 -1.32 1.55 10.55
CA LEU A 5 -0.45 1.42 11.73
C LEU A 5 -0.71 0.11 12.48
N TYR A 6 -1.99 -0.25 12.68
CA TYR A 6 -2.37 -1.51 13.30
C TYR A 6 -1.87 -2.70 12.48
N ALA A 7 -2.15 -2.73 11.18
CA ALA A 7 -1.74 -3.81 10.28
C ALA A 7 -0.21 -4.02 10.26
N GLY A 8 0.57 -2.95 10.46
CA GLY A 8 2.03 -2.97 10.57
C GLY A 8 2.58 -3.36 11.96
N SER A 9 1.76 -3.30 13.01
CA SER A 9 2.21 -3.49 14.41
C SER A 9 2.01 -4.90 14.95
N VAL A 10 1.32 -5.78 14.22
CA VAL A 10 1.04 -7.18 14.62
C VAL A 10 1.45 -8.17 13.54
N HIS A 11 1.66 -9.44 13.86
CA HIS A 11 1.92 -10.52 12.88
C HIS A 11 0.62 -11.21 12.45
N GLY A 12 0.51 -11.60 11.17
CA GLY A 12 -0.74 -12.11 10.57
C GLY A 12 -0.90 -13.64 10.58
N HIS A 13 0.03 -14.40 11.15
CA HIS A 13 0.00 -15.88 11.05
C HIS A 13 -1.26 -16.51 11.67
N ASN A 14 -1.75 -15.96 12.78
CA ASN A 14 -2.87 -16.51 13.55
C ASN A 14 -4.04 -15.51 13.67
N ARG A 15 -4.11 -14.52 12.77
CA ARG A 15 -5.11 -13.45 12.82
C ARG A 15 -5.39 -12.84 11.46
N ASP A 16 -6.61 -12.36 11.30
CA ASP A 16 -7.02 -11.62 10.10
C ASP A 16 -6.83 -10.13 10.34
N LYS A 17 -5.70 -9.58 9.89
CA LYS A 17 -5.40 -8.16 10.02
C LYS A 17 -6.36 -7.27 9.25
N ILE A 18 -6.92 -7.75 8.12
CA ILE A 18 -7.85 -6.97 7.31
C ILE A 18 -9.13 -6.74 8.12
N LYS A 19 -9.67 -7.83 8.67
CA LYS A 19 -10.86 -7.79 9.53
C LYS A 19 -10.62 -7.01 10.83
N GLU A 20 -9.51 -7.27 11.52
CA GLU A 20 -9.18 -6.61 12.80
C GLU A 20 -8.91 -5.10 12.64
N ALA A 21 -8.32 -4.69 11.52
CA ALA A 21 -8.11 -3.28 11.20
C ALA A 21 -9.36 -2.56 10.65
N GLY A 22 -10.44 -3.30 10.35
CA GLY A 22 -11.64 -2.74 9.73
C GLY A 22 -11.44 -2.29 8.28
N LEU A 23 -10.49 -2.91 7.56
CA LEU A 23 -10.22 -2.58 6.15
C LEU A 23 -11.26 -3.21 5.23
N ALA A 24 -11.89 -2.40 4.39
CA ALA A 24 -12.80 -2.89 3.35
C ALA A 24 -12.02 -3.41 2.13
N THR A 25 -12.50 -4.49 1.52
CA THR A 25 -11.88 -5.11 0.34
C THR A 25 -12.79 -5.08 -0.88
N GLN A 26 -12.19 -5.19 -2.06
CA GLN A 26 -12.87 -5.38 -3.34
C GLN A 26 -12.23 -6.54 -4.11
N GLU A 27 -12.99 -7.11 -5.03
CA GLU A 27 -12.50 -8.15 -5.94
C GLU A 27 -11.35 -7.62 -6.82
N PRO A 28 -10.30 -8.42 -7.02
CA PRO A 28 -9.21 -8.10 -7.95
C PRO A 28 -9.63 -8.27 -9.42
N VAL A 29 -8.82 -7.76 -10.34
CA VAL A 29 -9.01 -7.91 -11.78
C VAL A 29 -8.22 -9.09 -12.35
N ILE A 30 -6.99 -9.33 -11.89
CA ILE A 30 -6.08 -10.34 -12.46
C ILE A 30 -5.58 -11.33 -11.41
N VAL A 31 -5.12 -10.87 -10.25
CA VAL A 31 -4.53 -11.74 -9.21
C VAL A 31 -5.57 -12.22 -8.20
N LYS A 32 -5.20 -13.11 -7.27
CA LYS A 32 -6.11 -13.59 -6.21
C LYS A 32 -6.14 -12.70 -4.96
N ALA A 33 -5.15 -11.84 -4.78
CA ALA A 33 -5.06 -10.96 -3.62
C ALA A 33 -6.12 -9.84 -3.73
N PRO A 34 -6.89 -9.55 -2.67
CA PRO A 34 -7.94 -8.54 -2.73
C PRO A 34 -7.38 -7.13 -2.87
N LEU A 35 -8.17 -6.23 -3.46
CA LEU A 35 -7.89 -4.79 -3.44
C LEU A 35 -8.35 -4.20 -2.11
N ILE A 36 -7.65 -3.18 -1.60
CA ILE A 36 -8.11 -2.36 -0.48
C ILE A 36 -9.03 -1.27 -1.02
N ALA A 37 -10.29 -1.28 -0.62
CA ALA A 37 -11.38 -0.52 -1.25
C ALA A 37 -11.19 0.99 -1.21
N ASP A 38 -10.63 1.51 -0.11
CA ASP A 38 -10.42 2.92 0.16
C ASP A 38 -8.98 3.40 -0.12
N ALA A 39 -8.11 2.50 -0.59
CA ALA A 39 -6.74 2.86 -0.94
C ALA A 39 -6.72 3.86 -2.10
N VAL A 40 -5.79 4.83 -2.04
CA VAL A 40 -5.56 5.80 -3.13
C VAL A 40 -5.17 5.10 -4.43
N ALA A 41 -4.40 4.01 -4.31
CA ALA A 41 -4.05 3.14 -5.42
C ALA A 41 -3.88 1.70 -4.95
N ASN A 42 -4.24 0.75 -5.80
CA ASN A 42 -3.88 -0.67 -5.68
C ASN A 42 -3.05 -1.07 -6.90
N VAL A 43 -2.04 -1.92 -6.69
CA VAL A 43 -1.20 -2.46 -7.76
C VAL A 43 -1.21 -3.97 -7.64
N GLU A 44 -1.74 -4.63 -8.66
CA GLU A 44 -1.75 -6.09 -8.75
C GLU A 44 -0.45 -6.57 -9.38
N CYS A 45 0.22 -7.51 -8.71
CA CYS A 45 1.51 -8.01 -9.13
C CYS A 45 1.53 -9.55 -9.19
N GLU A 46 2.05 -10.09 -10.28
CA GLU A 46 2.47 -11.49 -10.37
C GLU A 46 3.90 -11.65 -9.85
N LEU A 47 4.16 -12.71 -9.08
CA LEU A 47 5.49 -12.99 -8.57
C LEU A 47 6.44 -13.37 -9.72
N ILE A 48 7.56 -12.67 -9.85
CA ILE A 48 8.62 -12.99 -10.80
C ILE A 48 9.76 -13.73 -10.10
N GLU A 49 10.26 -13.18 -9.00
CA GLU A 49 11.41 -13.73 -8.29
C GLU A 49 11.37 -13.41 -6.80
N ILE A 50 11.90 -14.33 -5.99
CA ILE A 50 12.29 -14.08 -4.60
C ILE A 50 13.78 -14.36 -4.47
N THR A 51 14.59 -13.32 -4.26
CA THR A 51 16.03 -13.44 -4.04
C THR A 51 16.33 -13.25 -2.55
N ARG A 52 17.24 -14.05 -1.96
CA ARG A 52 17.62 -13.95 -0.55
C ARG A 52 19.09 -13.51 -0.38
N PRO A 53 19.38 -12.19 -0.47
CA PRO A 53 20.73 -11.66 -0.23
C PRO A 53 21.11 -11.61 1.26
N GLY A 54 20.16 -11.84 2.17
CA GLY A 54 20.31 -11.84 3.62
C GLY A 54 19.00 -12.23 4.31
N ASP A 55 18.75 -11.72 5.51
CA ASP A 55 17.57 -12.07 6.32
C ASP A 55 16.25 -11.46 5.80
N CYS A 56 16.34 -10.45 4.92
CA CYS A 56 15.20 -9.85 4.25
C CYS A 56 15.15 -10.30 2.78
N PRO A 57 14.15 -11.09 2.36
CA PRO A 57 14.01 -11.47 0.97
C PRO A 57 13.66 -10.26 0.10
N LEU A 58 14.33 -10.12 -1.04
CA LEU A 58 13.91 -9.24 -2.13
C LEU A 58 12.81 -9.96 -2.92
N ILE A 59 11.65 -9.32 -3.06
CA ILE A 59 10.52 -9.86 -3.84
C ILE A 59 10.32 -8.96 -5.05
N VAL A 60 10.41 -9.54 -6.25
CA VAL A 60 10.19 -8.84 -7.52
C VAL A 60 8.84 -9.26 -8.09
N GLY A 61 7.97 -8.29 -8.30
CA GLY A 61 6.63 -8.49 -8.88
C GLY A 61 6.46 -7.75 -10.20
N LYS A 62 5.83 -8.41 -11.19
CA LYS A 62 5.41 -7.78 -12.44
C LYS A 62 4.04 -7.16 -12.25
N VAL A 63 3.93 -5.86 -12.46
CA VAL A 63 2.64 -5.16 -12.47
C VAL A 63 1.79 -5.68 -13.62
N VAL A 64 0.63 -6.23 -13.30
CA VAL A 64 -0.34 -6.75 -14.29
C VAL A 64 -1.60 -5.90 -14.35
N ALA A 65 -1.98 -5.24 -13.26
CA ALA A 65 -3.03 -4.22 -13.24
C ALA A 65 -2.71 -3.12 -12.21
N ALA A 66 -3.22 -1.92 -12.47
CA ALA A 66 -3.13 -0.79 -11.54
C ALA A 66 -4.47 -0.06 -11.47
N HIS A 67 -4.88 0.26 -10.25
CA HIS A 67 -6.19 0.86 -9.96
C HIS A 67 -5.98 2.13 -9.17
N VAL A 68 -6.67 3.19 -9.56
CA VAL A 68 -6.69 4.47 -8.86
C VAL A 68 -8.07 4.72 -8.28
N ASN A 69 -8.11 5.26 -7.06
CA ASN A 69 -9.37 5.70 -6.48
C ASN A 69 -9.96 6.84 -7.32
N LYS A 70 -11.25 6.77 -7.62
CA LYS A 70 -11.96 7.76 -8.45
C LYS A 70 -12.36 9.02 -7.68
N ASP A 71 -12.23 9.03 -6.35
CA ASP A 71 -12.47 10.20 -5.54
C ASP A 71 -11.39 11.27 -5.81
N SER A 72 -11.79 12.29 -6.57
CA SER A 72 -10.95 13.44 -6.94
C SER A 72 -10.45 14.27 -5.75
N SER A 73 -11.02 14.11 -4.55
CA SER A 73 -10.57 14.80 -3.34
C SER A 73 -9.31 14.17 -2.73
N LEU A 74 -9.02 12.91 -3.05
CA LEU A 74 -7.86 12.19 -2.53
C LEU A 74 -6.56 12.71 -3.17
N ARG A 75 -5.58 13.04 -2.32
CA ARG A 75 -4.27 13.54 -2.75
C ARG A 75 -3.27 12.40 -2.94
N ARG A 76 -2.17 12.73 -3.64
CA ARG A 76 -1.06 11.84 -4.04
C ARG A 76 -0.59 10.89 -2.92
N LEU A 77 0.00 9.76 -3.30
CA LEU A 77 0.74 8.85 -2.43
C LEU A 77 1.85 9.63 -1.70
N CYS A 78 1.65 9.92 -0.41
CA CYS A 78 2.58 10.73 0.38
C CYS A 78 3.50 9.85 1.22
N THR A 79 4.78 10.20 1.27
CA THR A 79 5.68 9.74 2.33
C THR A 79 5.25 10.36 3.66
N VAL A 80 5.06 9.52 4.68
CA VAL A 80 4.63 9.95 6.01
C VAL A 80 5.85 10.45 6.79
N GLY A 81 5.79 11.68 7.31
CA GLY A 81 6.84 12.26 8.16
C GLY A 81 6.73 11.83 9.63
N LYS A 82 7.69 12.26 10.46
CA LYS A 82 7.60 12.10 11.92
C LYS A 82 6.25 12.67 12.43
N ALA A 83 5.65 12.00 13.41
CA ALA A 83 4.28 12.20 13.90
C ALA A 83 3.13 11.74 12.97
N HIS A 84 3.41 10.87 11.99
CA HIS A 84 2.40 10.29 11.09
C HIS A 84 1.64 11.33 10.24
N GLN A 85 2.27 12.48 9.98
CA GLN A 85 1.67 13.55 9.19
C GLN A 85 1.87 13.28 7.70
N LEU A 86 0.77 13.30 6.94
CA LEU A 86 0.78 13.25 5.48
C LEU A 86 1.12 14.63 4.94
N ALA A 87 2.20 14.74 4.17
CA ALA A 87 2.51 15.92 3.39
C ALA A 87 2.81 15.53 1.95
N GLY A 88 2.30 16.30 0.99
CA GLY A 88 2.69 16.12 -0.40
C GLY A 88 4.18 16.35 -0.57
N VAL A 89 4.81 15.64 -1.52
CA VAL A 89 6.15 16.00 -2.01
C VAL A 89 6.11 17.48 -2.36
N ARG A 90 6.90 18.28 -1.64
CA ARG A 90 7.09 19.71 -1.93
C ARG A 90 8.14 19.77 -3.04
N PRO A 91 7.77 20.05 -4.31
CA PRO A 91 8.78 20.37 -5.31
C PRO A 91 9.59 21.56 -4.79
N PHE A 92 10.91 21.40 -4.72
CA PHE A 92 11.80 22.52 -4.45
C PHE A 92 11.70 23.49 -5.64
N TYR A 93 11.06 24.63 -5.42
CA TYR A 93 11.20 25.77 -6.31
C TYR A 93 12.21 26.73 -5.66
N PRO A 94 13.41 26.92 -6.23
CA PRO A 94 14.25 28.02 -5.80
C PRO A 94 13.45 29.32 -6.03
N SER A 95 13.30 30.12 -4.97
CA SER A 95 12.65 31.43 -5.03
C SER A 95 13.34 32.30 -6.07
N ARG A 96 12.55 33.08 -6.83
CA ARG A 96 13.06 34.17 -7.68
C ARG A 96 14.00 35.09 -6.92
#